data_AF-A0A951CCJ2-F1
#
_entry.id   AF-A0A951CCJ2-F1
#
_cell.length_a   1.000
_cell.length_b   1.000
_cell.length_c   1.000
_cell.angle_alpha   90.00
_cell.angle_beta   90.00
_cell.angle_gamma   90.00
#
_symmetry.space_group_name_H-M   'P 1'
#
loop_
_entity.id
_entity.type
_entity.pdbx_description
1 polymer ?
#
loop_
_entity_poly.entity_id
_entity_poly.type
_entity_poly.pdbx_seq_one_letter_code
_entity_poly.pdbx_strand_id
1 'polypeptide(L)'
;PCSFAQKGGLAALQGDQQTVIDMRDEFDMRRQYMVERFSKIQNVSIVRPGGAFYVLANISKLGLTSQNFADRLLSKANVTVVPGIAFGDDRTIRFSYATSLDVIKKGMDRFEDFCRTL
;
A
#
# COMPACT_ATOMS: atom_id res chain seq x y z
N PRO A 1 28.16 7.35 -13.77
CA PRO A 1 26.91 7.40 -14.59
C PRO A 1 26.79 6.16 -15.48
N CYS A 2 25.57 5.62 -15.64
CA CYS A 2 25.31 4.44 -16.46
C CYS A 2 24.78 4.85 -17.84
N SER A 3 25.65 4.82 -18.87
CA SER A 3 25.38 5.47 -20.17
C SER A 3 24.13 4.95 -20.87
N PHE A 4 23.86 3.64 -20.85
CA PHE A 4 22.66 3.07 -21.48
C PHE A 4 21.39 3.40 -20.69
N ALA A 5 21.45 3.45 -19.36
CA ALA A 5 20.32 3.85 -18.52
C ALA A 5 19.95 5.33 -18.72
N GLN A 6 20.94 6.20 -18.93
CA GLN A 6 20.69 7.60 -19.27
C GLN A 6 19.94 7.76 -20.60
N LYS A 7 20.26 6.92 -21.60
CA LYS A 7 19.52 6.89 -22.87
C LYS A 7 18.08 6.40 -22.68
N GLY A 8 17.86 5.39 -21.83
CA GLY A 8 16.51 4.97 -21.43
C GLY A 8 15.73 6.08 -20.74
N GLY A 9 16.34 6.80 -19.80
CA GLY A 9 15.73 7.96 -19.13
C GLY A 9 15.38 9.09 -20.10
N LEU A 10 16.25 9.37 -21.07
CA LEU A 10 15.97 10.37 -22.12
C LEU A 10 14.75 9.96 -22.97
N ALA A 11 14.68 8.68 -23.37
CA ALA A 11 13.54 8.15 -24.12
C ALA A 11 12.23 8.23 -23.30
N ALA A 12 12.28 7.93 -22.00
CA ALA A 12 11.12 8.04 -21.11
C ALA A 12 10.63 9.50 -20.96
N LEU A 13 11.54 10.48 -20.97
CA LEU A 13 11.20 11.90 -20.82
C LEU A 13 10.69 12.56 -22.11
N GLN A 14 11.22 12.17 -23.27
CA GLN A 14 10.91 12.82 -24.56
C GLN A 14 9.92 12.05 -25.42
N GLY A 15 9.71 10.76 -25.14
CA GLY A 15 8.79 9.90 -25.86
C GLY A 15 7.33 10.13 -25.48
N ASP A 16 6.47 9.28 -26.04
CA ASP A 16 5.04 9.25 -25.71
C ASP A 16 4.82 9.01 -24.20
N GLN A 17 3.96 9.83 -23.60
CA GLN A 17 3.64 9.81 -22.18
C GLN A 17 2.38 8.98 -21.87
N GLN A 18 1.75 8.35 -22.87
CA GLN A 18 0.54 7.55 -22.68
C GLN A 18 0.72 6.47 -21.62
N THR A 19 1.88 5.81 -21.59
CA THR A 19 2.20 4.79 -20.58
C THR A 19 2.14 5.31 -19.14
N VAL A 20 2.48 6.58 -18.91
CA VAL A 20 2.39 7.24 -17.60
C VAL A 20 0.93 7.51 -17.24
N ILE A 21 0.14 7.96 -18.21
CA ILE A 21 -1.30 8.23 -18.04
C ILE A 21 -2.03 6.92 -17.69
N ASP A 22 -1.80 5.86 -18.47
CA ASP A 22 -2.42 4.55 -18.26
C ASP A 22 -2.08 3.99 -16.88
N MET A 23 -0.81 4.07 -16.47
CA MET A 23 -0.38 3.58 -15.15
C MET A 23 -0.92 4.44 -14.01
N ARG A 24 -1.03 5.75 -14.19
CA ARG A 24 -1.64 6.66 -13.21
C ARG A 24 -3.11 6.30 -13.00
N ASP A 25 -3.87 6.10 -14.08
CA ASP A 25 -5.31 5.83 -14.01
C ASP A 25 -5.56 4.45 -13.37
N GLU A 26 -4.73 3.46 -13.69
CA GLU A 26 -4.76 2.15 -13.06
C GLU A 26 -4.41 2.22 -11.56
N PHE A 27 -3.41 3.03 -11.16
CA PHE A 27 -3.12 3.26 -9.75
C PHE A 27 -4.22 4.03 -9.04
N ASP A 28 -4.90 4.97 -9.69
CA ASP A 28 -6.02 5.67 -9.07
C ASP A 28 -7.17 4.72 -8.77
N MET A 29 -7.56 3.88 -9.73
CA MET A 29 -8.60 2.86 -9.53
C MET A 29 -8.28 1.96 -8.32
N ARG A 30 -7.03 1.46 -8.23
CA ARG A 30 -6.58 0.62 -7.10
C ARG A 30 -6.57 1.39 -5.78
N ARG A 31 -6.13 2.65 -5.79
CA ARG A 31 -6.12 3.55 -4.63
C ARG A 31 -7.54 3.77 -4.10
N GLN A 32 -8.49 4.06 -4.98
CA GLN A 32 -9.90 4.28 -4.63
C GLN A 32 -10.49 3.04 -3.96
N TYR A 33 -10.28 1.86 -4.56
CA TYR A 33 -10.72 0.59 -3.99
C TYR A 33 -10.14 0.35 -2.59
N MET A 34 -8.82 0.53 -2.44
CA MET A 34 -8.15 0.29 -1.16
C MET A 34 -8.63 1.29 -0.07
N VAL A 35 -8.82 2.56 -0.42
CA VAL A 35 -9.36 3.59 0.48
C VAL A 35 -10.77 3.24 0.96
N GLU A 36 -11.64 2.80 0.04
CA GLU A 36 -13.01 2.38 0.38
C GLU A 36 -13.02 1.13 1.27
N ARG A 37 -12.07 0.21 1.07
CA ARG A 37 -11.92 -0.97 1.92
C ARG A 37 -11.48 -0.60 3.33
N PHE A 38 -10.51 0.29 3.48
CA PHE A 38 -10.09 0.76 4.80
C PHE A 38 -11.21 1.44 5.59
N SER A 39 -12.11 2.17 4.94
CA SER A 39 -13.23 2.82 5.64
C SER A 39 -14.22 1.85 6.28
N LYS A 40 -14.16 0.56 5.92
CA LYS A 40 -15.02 -0.51 6.44
C LYS A 40 -14.38 -1.26 7.62
N ILE A 41 -13.09 -1.04 7.89
CA ILE A 41 -12.33 -1.78 8.91
C ILE A 41 -12.34 -0.99 10.22
N GLN A 42 -12.92 -1.58 11.27
CA GLN A 42 -12.93 -0.97 12.59
C GLN A 42 -11.52 -0.86 13.17
N ASN A 43 -11.29 0.17 13.99
CA ASN A 43 -10.01 0.42 14.68
C ASN A 43 -8.79 0.66 13.78
N VAL A 44 -8.99 0.76 12.46
CA VAL A 44 -7.98 1.19 11.49
C VAL A 44 -8.43 2.52 10.89
N SER A 45 -7.50 3.45 10.72
CA SER A 45 -7.77 4.69 10.00
C SER A 45 -6.66 5.02 9.02
N ILE A 46 -7.00 5.77 7.98
CA ILE A 46 -6.05 6.23 6.97
C ILE A 46 -6.26 7.72 6.75
N VAL A 47 -5.19 8.42 6.34
CA VAL A 47 -5.34 9.71 5.66
C VAL A 47 -5.42 9.40 4.17
N ARG A 48 -6.43 9.96 3.49
CA ARG A 48 -6.61 9.73 2.04
C ARG A 48 -5.34 10.17 1.30
N PRO A 49 -4.63 9.27 0.60
CA PRO A 49 -3.37 9.63 -0.06
C PRO A 49 -3.66 10.46 -1.32
N GLY A 50 -2.93 11.55 -1.49
CA GLY A 50 -3.00 12.43 -2.67
C GLY A 50 -2.02 12.09 -3.79
N GLY A 51 -1.11 11.13 -3.58
CA GLY A 51 -0.10 10.74 -4.56
C GLY A 51 0.70 9.50 -4.13
N ALA A 52 1.74 9.18 -4.90
CA ALA A 52 2.48 7.91 -4.83
C ALA A 52 1.58 6.68 -5.05
N PHE A 53 2.05 5.50 -4.63
CA PHE A 53 1.31 4.24 -4.71
C PHE A 53 1.23 3.50 -3.35
N TYR A 54 1.18 4.28 -2.25
CA TYR A 54 1.15 3.77 -0.88
C TYR A 54 -0.05 4.29 -0.07
N VAL A 55 -0.51 3.48 0.89
CA VAL A 55 -1.41 3.92 1.97
C VAL A 55 -0.70 3.71 3.29
N LEU A 56 -0.72 4.72 4.15
CA LEU A 56 -0.26 4.61 5.53
C LEU A 56 -1.49 4.42 6.43
N ALA A 57 -1.64 3.22 6.99
CA ALA A 57 -2.75 2.86 7.87
C ALA A 57 -2.32 2.97 9.32
N ASN A 58 -3.06 3.74 10.10
CA ASN A 58 -2.93 3.83 11.54
C ASN A 58 -3.63 2.63 12.19
N ILE A 59 -2.86 1.88 12.98
CA ILE A 59 -3.29 0.68 13.69
C ILE A 59 -3.19 0.86 15.21
N SER A 60 -3.04 2.09 15.72
CA SER A 60 -2.78 2.36 17.14
C SER A 60 -3.90 1.86 18.07
N LYS A 61 -5.10 1.66 17.54
CA LYS A 61 -6.27 1.15 18.28
C LYS A 61 -6.33 -0.38 18.34
N LEU A 62 -5.40 -1.08 17.69
CA LEU A 62 -5.33 -2.56 17.65
C LEU A 62 -4.36 -3.14 18.68
N GLY A 63 -3.73 -2.29 19.50
CA GLY A 63 -2.94 -2.72 20.66
C GLY A 63 -1.59 -3.38 20.35
N LEU A 64 -1.12 -3.31 19.11
CA LEU A 64 0.16 -3.89 18.68
C LEU A 64 1.10 -2.81 18.13
N THR A 65 2.40 -3.00 18.32
CA THR A 65 3.44 -2.24 17.60
C THR A 65 3.42 -2.60 16.12
N SER A 66 3.89 -1.70 15.27
CA SER A 66 3.87 -1.91 13.81
C SER A 66 4.63 -3.16 13.37
N GLN A 67 5.77 -3.45 14.01
CA GLN A 67 6.55 -4.65 13.72
C GLN A 67 5.80 -5.92 14.10
N ASN A 68 5.27 -6.00 15.33
CA ASN A 68 4.52 -7.18 15.80
C ASN A 68 3.26 -7.40 14.96
N PHE A 69 2.55 -6.31 14.62
CA PHE A 69 1.40 -6.38 13.73
C PHE A 69 1.78 -6.95 12.36
N ALA A 70 2.85 -6.44 11.73
CA ALA A 70 3.31 -6.92 10.42
C ALA A 70 3.70 -8.40 10.45
N ASP A 71 4.43 -8.84 11.47
CA ASP A 71 4.88 -10.23 11.61
C ASP A 71 3.69 -11.19 11.85
N ARG A 72 2.72 -10.79 12.67
CA ARG A 72 1.50 -11.56 12.90
C ARG A 72 0.60 -11.61 11.67
N LEU A 73 0.44 -10.49 10.97
CA LEU A 73 -0.35 -10.44 9.73
C LEU A 73 0.26 -11.37 8.66
N LEU A 74 1.58 -11.36 8.51
CA LEU A 74 2.27 -12.25 7.59
C LEU A 74 2.07 -13.72 7.99
N SER A 75 2.39 -14.07 9.24
CA SER A 75 2.35 -15.47 9.70
C SER A 75 0.93 -16.07 9.80
N LYS A 76 -0.08 -15.26 10.09
CA LYS A 76 -1.48 -15.72 10.29
C LYS A 76 -2.34 -15.55 9.06
N ALA A 77 -2.13 -14.49 8.28
CA ALA A 77 -3.00 -14.13 7.16
C ALA A 77 -2.29 -14.18 5.80
N ASN A 78 -0.98 -14.43 5.75
CA ASN A 78 -0.18 -14.41 4.52
C ASN A 78 -0.32 -13.07 3.76
N VAL A 79 -0.28 -11.95 4.50
CA VAL A 79 -0.28 -10.59 3.93
C VAL A 79 0.95 -9.85 4.45
N THR A 80 1.76 -9.32 3.54
CA THR A 80 2.97 -8.55 3.86
C THR A 80 2.67 -7.06 3.83
N VAL A 81 3.09 -6.35 4.87
CA VAL A 81 3.07 -4.88 4.98
C VAL A 81 4.44 -4.40 5.48
N VAL A 82 4.75 -3.12 5.27
CA VAL A 82 5.97 -2.54 5.86
C VAL A 82 5.61 -1.90 7.20
N PRO A 83 6.29 -2.24 8.30
CA PRO A 83 6.02 -1.64 9.60
C PRO A 83 6.41 -0.16 9.60
N GLY A 84 5.56 0.69 10.17
CA GLY A 84 5.72 2.13 10.19
C GLY A 84 6.92 2.61 11.01
N ILE A 85 7.39 1.81 11.97
CA ILE A 85 8.62 2.12 12.73
C ILE A 85 9.85 2.28 11.82
N ALA A 86 9.88 1.61 10.66
CA ALA A 86 10.94 1.80 9.66
C ALA A 86 10.95 3.22 9.05
N PHE A 87 9.84 3.96 9.19
CA PHE A 87 9.67 5.35 8.77
C PHE A 87 9.54 6.31 9.97
N GLY A 88 9.72 5.83 11.20
CA GLY A 88 9.66 6.64 12.42
C GLY A 88 8.28 6.75 13.10
N ASP A 89 7.24 6.01 12.66
CA ASP A 89 5.93 5.99 13.34
C ASP A 89 5.42 4.56 13.58
N ASP A 90 5.66 4.04 14.79
CA ASP A 90 5.30 2.68 15.20
C ASP A 90 3.78 2.42 15.29
N ARG A 91 2.96 3.46 15.16
CA ARG A 91 1.50 3.35 15.17
C ARG A 91 0.93 3.00 13.81
N THR A 92 1.78 2.94 12.78
CA THR A 92 1.34 2.83 11.40
C THR A 92 1.92 1.62 10.68
N ILE A 93 1.28 1.20 9.60
CA ILE A 93 1.80 0.23 8.64
C ILE A 93 1.57 0.75 7.23
N ARG A 94 2.50 0.45 6.31
CA ARG A 94 2.44 0.91 4.92
C ARG A 94 2.02 -0.22 3.99
N PHE A 95 0.94 0.02 3.25
CA PHE A 95 0.49 -0.81 2.13
C PHE A 95 0.99 -0.25 0.81
N SER A 96 1.25 -1.15 -0.15
CA SER A 96 1.49 -0.80 -1.56
C SER A 96 0.32 -1.33 -2.40
N TYR A 97 -0.22 -0.49 -3.27
CA TYR A 97 -1.20 -0.89 -4.29
C TYR A 97 -0.59 -0.97 -5.70
N ALA A 98 0.73 -1.09 -5.79
CA ALA A 98 1.45 -1.37 -7.04
C ALA A 98 1.43 -2.87 -7.39
N THR A 99 0.23 -3.46 -7.45
CA THR A 99 -0.02 -4.87 -7.83
C THR A 99 -1.42 -4.99 -8.44
N SER A 100 -1.81 -6.18 -8.91
CA SER A 100 -3.14 -6.40 -9.50
C SER A 100 -4.28 -6.15 -8.50
N LEU A 101 -5.43 -5.71 -9.01
CA LEU A 101 -6.62 -5.50 -8.20
C LEU A 101 -7.07 -6.78 -7.48
N ASP A 102 -6.90 -7.95 -8.10
CA ASP A 102 -7.27 -9.24 -7.49
C ASP A 102 -6.41 -9.59 -6.28
N VAL A 103 -5.11 -9.27 -6.33
CA VAL A 103 -4.21 -9.42 -5.17
C VAL A 103 -4.61 -8.42 -4.08
N ILE A 104 -4.95 -7.18 -4.44
CA ILE A 104 -5.42 -6.17 -3.48
C ILE A 104 -6.72 -6.63 -2.80
N LYS A 105 -7.70 -7.12 -3.57
CA LYS A 105 -8.98 -7.63 -3.04
C LYS A 105 -8.74 -8.71 -1.99
N LYS A 106 -8.02 -9.77 -2.36
CA LYS A 106 -7.68 -10.90 -1.47
C LYS A 106 -6.87 -10.47 -0.25
N GLY A 107 -5.90 -9.58 -0.43
CA GLY A 107 -5.09 -9.04 0.67
C GLY A 107 -5.93 -8.23 1.66
N MET A 108 -6.85 -7.41 1.17
CA MET A 108 -7.75 -6.63 2.03
C MET A 108 -8.79 -7.50 2.75
N ASP A 109 -9.29 -8.59 2.14
CA ASP A 109 -10.19 -9.54 2.83
C ASP A 109 -9.46 -10.16 4.03
N ARG A 110 -8.26 -10.69 3.80
CA ARG A 110 -7.42 -11.31 4.83
C ARG A 110 -7.00 -10.33 5.92
N PHE A 111 -6.70 -9.09 5.55
CA PHE A 111 -6.35 -8.04 6.49
C PHE A 111 -7.55 -7.66 7.38
N GLU A 112 -8.72 -7.47 6.78
CA GLU A 112 -9.96 -7.17 7.51
C GLU A 112 -10.31 -8.30 8.48
N ASP A 113 -10.25 -9.56 8.04
CA ASP A 113 -10.49 -10.72 8.89
C ASP A 113 -9.48 -10.81 10.04
N PHE A 114 -8.19 -10.55 9.78
CA PHE A 114 -7.17 -10.50 10.82
C PHE A 114 -7.45 -9.40 11.85
N CYS A 115 -7.82 -8.19 11.41
CA CYS A 115 -8.16 -7.08 12.31
C CYS A 115 -9.34 -7.42 13.23
N ARG A 116 -10.31 -8.22 12.77
CA ARG A 116 -11.44 -8.67 13.62
C ARG A 116 -11.03 -9.66 14.71
N THR A 117 -9.84 -10.26 14.62
CA THR A 117 -9.30 -11.17 15.64
C THR A 117 -8.51 -10.46 16.75
N LEU A 118 -8.36 -9.14 16.66
CA LEU A 118 -7.65 -8.28 17.59
C LEU A 118 -8.63 -7.40 18.38
#